data_AF-A6G6P0-F1
#
_entry.id   AF-A6G6P0-F1
#
_cell.length_a   1.000
_cell.length_b   1.000
_cell.length_c   1.000
_cell.angle_alpha   90.00
_cell.angle_beta   90.00
_cell.angle_gamma   90.00
#
_symmetry.space_group_name_H-M   'P 1'
#
loop_
_entity.id
_entity.type
_entity.pdbx_description
1 polymer ?
#
loop_
_entity_poly.entity_id
_entity_poly.type
_entity_poly.pdbx_seq_one_letter_code
_entity_poly.pdbx_strand_id
1 'polypeptide(L)'
;MAKRNLSDWTFSELLRRLAQLLGLVLIAACSEQAVERPEASLRASVHQFSFLAEAPVPALSTIAAVVEERDPGQGDAAMGERVDEARDRLHHSPYVCEQFEMRVRDDGRARHKRLRRSWTETDRQRFRKLVEMVAKEMGADPKLVALWALRESTYNPYAIHVLDPDLEASSQSWRRHRWDPERAEELHAIMAEVGARDPGYWKAKAELSRISRFKDNPYYEDRVSFDVVLPKGERERGETSYWGYGYGPFGFNPTYFLATWDAKAPPWVFCNDDGIAAIVTAVWAARQHQRECASLGFGDSNEVVNRRFSSGHCELRPGRAHLFRKRARARNINPRATAKLGDRWPMDSSDRRAIVEHMRTRAEAEGLLSRHARADAARLRH
;
A
#
# COMPACT_ATOMS: atom_id res chain seq x y z
N MET A 1 -53.51 -0.95 -30.77
CA MET A 1 -52.71 -2.16 -30.46
C MET A 1 -53.35 -2.86 -29.27
N ALA A 2 -53.77 -4.11 -29.44
CA ALA A 2 -54.40 -4.87 -28.36
C ALA A 2 -53.38 -5.19 -27.24
N LYS A 3 -53.77 -4.95 -25.98
CA LYS A 3 -52.96 -5.30 -24.80
C LYS A 3 -53.00 -6.82 -24.62
N ARG A 4 -51.94 -7.53 -25.05
CA ARG A 4 -51.72 -8.93 -24.64
C ARG A 4 -51.03 -8.96 -23.29
N ASN A 5 -51.45 -9.88 -22.42
CA ASN A 5 -50.80 -10.11 -21.14
C ASN A 5 -49.45 -10.82 -21.36
N LEU A 6 -48.47 -10.53 -20.49
CA LEU A 6 -47.11 -11.10 -20.54
C LEU A 6 -47.10 -12.64 -20.43
N SER A 7 -48.17 -13.24 -19.90
CA SER A 7 -48.36 -14.70 -19.82
C SER A 7 -48.53 -15.39 -21.17
N ASP A 8 -48.93 -14.64 -22.20
CA ASP A 8 -49.34 -15.21 -23.50
C ASP A 8 -48.16 -15.29 -24.48
N TRP A 9 -46.96 -14.94 -24.01
CA TRP A 9 -45.76 -14.87 -24.83
C TRP A 9 -44.99 -16.17 -24.72
N THR A 10 -44.69 -16.75 -25.87
CA THR A 10 -43.72 -17.84 -25.90
C THR A 10 -42.34 -17.31 -25.52
N PHE A 11 -41.50 -18.15 -24.91
CA PHE A 11 -40.14 -17.77 -24.49
C PHE A 11 -39.31 -17.19 -25.66
N SER A 12 -39.52 -17.70 -26.88
CA SER A 12 -38.87 -17.20 -28.11
C SER A 12 -39.31 -15.77 -28.48
N GLU A 13 -40.59 -15.43 -28.31
CA GLU A 13 -41.08 -14.06 -28.55
C GLU A 13 -40.57 -13.07 -27.49
N LEU A 14 -40.46 -13.53 -26.24
CA LEU A 14 -39.87 -12.76 -25.15
C LEU A 14 -38.40 -12.42 -25.43
N LEU A 15 -37.60 -13.40 -25.87
CA LEU A 15 -36.21 -13.18 -26.29
C LEU A 15 -36.09 -12.24 -27.48
N ARG A 16 -36.95 -12.37 -28.49
CA ARG A 16 -36.92 -11.51 -29.68
C ARG A 16 -37.25 -10.05 -29.34
N ARG A 17 -38.18 -9.80 -28.41
CA ARG A 17 -38.47 -8.44 -27.92
C ARG A 17 -37.35 -7.87 -27.05
N LEU A 18 -36.74 -8.69 -26.21
CA LEU A 18 -35.59 -8.28 -25.40
C LEU A 18 -34.41 -7.88 -26.29
N ALA A 19 -34.14 -8.64 -27.37
CA ALA A 19 -33.14 -8.28 -28.36
C ALA A 19 -33.46 -6.97 -29.11
N GLN A 20 -34.73 -6.72 -29.43
CA GLN A 20 -35.16 -5.44 -30.05
C GLN A 20 -35.02 -4.25 -29.10
N LEU A 21 -35.35 -4.42 -27.81
CA LEU A 21 -35.18 -3.39 -26.79
C LEU A 21 -33.70 -3.09 -26.55
N LEU A 22 -32.85 -4.12 -26.48
CA LEU A 22 -31.40 -3.96 -26.36
C LEU A 22 -30.79 -3.30 -27.61
N GLY A 23 -31.27 -3.65 -28.80
CA GLY A 23 -30.87 -2.98 -30.05
C GLY A 23 -31.23 -1.49 -30.07
N LEU A 24 -32.42 -1.11 -29.58
CA LEU A 24 -32.84 0.28 -29.49
C LEU A 24 -32.06 1.08 -28.42
N VAL A 25 -31.67 0.44 -27.30
CA VAL A 25 -30.82 1.06 -26.28
C VAL A 25 -29.39 1.28 -26.81
N LEU A 26 -28.86 0.37 -27.61
CA LEU A 26 -27.55 0.52 -28.27
C LEU A 26 -27.56 1.61 -29.35
N ILE A 27 -28.65 1.75 -30.12
CA ILE A 27 -28.80 2.82 -31.12
C ILE A 27 -28.96 4.19 -30.43
N ALA A 28 -29.71 4.27 -29.34
CA ALA A 28 -29.84 5.50 -28.56
C ALA A 28 -28.51 5.92 -27.92
N ALA A 29 -27.75 4.96 -27.35
CA ALA A 29 -26.44 5.21 -26.75
C ALA A 29 -25.35 5.61 -27.76
N CYS A 30 -25.48 5.20 -29.03
CA CYS A 30 -24.55 5.61 -30.10
C CYS A 30 -24.92 6.96 -30.75
N SER A 31 -26.16 7.46 -30.57
CA SER A 31 -26.61 8.70 -31.22
C SER A 31 -26.31 9.99 -30.44
N GLU A 32 -25.98 9.90 -29.15
CA GLU A 32 -25.68 11.08 -28.30
C GLU A 32 -24.18 11.50 -28.30
N GLN A 33 -23.31 10.86 -29.09
CA GLN A 33 -21.86 11.17 -29.12
C GLN A 33 -21.34 11.78 -30.44
N ALA A 34 -22.20 12.18 -31.37
CA ALA A 34 -21.76 12.73 -32.66
C ALA A 34 -22.00 14.25 -32.78
N VAL A 35 -21.16 15.08 -32.13
CA VAL A 35 -20.96 16.49 -32.50
C VAL A 35 -19.48 16.90 -32.36
N GLU A 36 -18.79 16.87 -33.51
CA GLU A 36 -17.73 17.77 -34.01
C GLU A 36 -16.37 18.02 -33.30
N ARG A 37 -15.30 17.61 -34.03
CA ARG A 37 -13.93 18.20 -34.23
C ARG A 37 -12.73 17.64 -33.44
N PRO A 38 -11.49 17.73 -33.99
CA PRO A 38 -10.98 16.95 -35.12
C PRO A 38 -9.72 16.14 -34.74
N GLU A 39 -9.36 15.20 -35.61
CA GLU A 39 -8.19 14.33 -35.54
C GLU A 39 -6.86 15.10 -35.45
N ALA A 40 -6.20 15.00 -34.30
CA ALA A 40 -4.73 14.92 -34.19
C ALA A 40 -4.37 14.55 -32.73
N SER A 41 -3.58 13.49 -32.56
CA SER A 41 -2.99 13.02 -31.28
C SER A 41 -3.71 11.90 -30.50
N LEU A 42 -4.22 10.88 -31.21
CA LEU A 42 -4.50 9.55 -30.65
C LEU A 42 -3.50 8.52 -31.22
N ARG A 43 -2.22 8.69 -30.87
CA ARG A 43 -1.16 7.67 -31.01
C ARG A 43 -0.22 7.73 -29.81
N ALA A 44 -0.75 7.42 -28.65
CA ALA A 44 -0.02 6.92 -27.48
C ALA A 44 -1.07 6.52 -26.45
N SER A 45 -0.83 5.46 -25.69
CA SER A 45 -1.68 4.99 -24.57
C SER A 45 -2.79 3.98 -24.91
N VAL A 46 -2.47 2.98 -25.74
CA VAL A 46 -3.11 1.66 -25.66
C VAL A 46 -1.99 0.64 -25.49
N HIS A 47 -1.54 0.45 -24.24
CA HIS A 47 -0.89 -0.77 -23.73
C HIS A 47 -0.57 -0.57 -22.26
N GLN A 48 -1.56 -0.75 -21.39
CA GLN A 48 -1.29 -1.15 -20.01
C GLN A 48 -2.56 -1.72 -19.35
N PHE A 49 -2.45 -2.99 -18.95
CA PHE A 49 -3.28 -3.71 -18.00
C PHE A 49 -4.68 -4.19 -18.43
N SER A 50 -4.70 -5.33 -19.12
CA SER A 50 -5.71 -6.36 -18.95
C SER A 50 -4.99 -7.65 -18.59
N PHE A 51 -5.04 -8.12 -17.34
CA PHE A 51 -4.84 -9.55 -16.99
C PHE A 51 -5.34 -9.79 -15.55
N LEU A 52 -6.64 -10.03 -15.42
CA LEU A 52 -7.23 -10.79 -14.32
C LEU A 52 -8.09 -11.87 -14.96
N ALA A 53 -7.50 -13.01 -15.26
CA ALA A 53 -8.20 -14.26 -15.48
C ALA A 53 -7.21 -15.43 -15.33
N GLU A 54 -7.57 -16.33 -14.41
CA GLU A 54 -7.18 -17.75 -14.36
C GLU A 54 -5.74 -18.08 -13.97
N ALA A 55 -5.56 -18.39 -12.68
CA ALA A 55 -4.60 -19.40 -12.24
C ALA A 55 -5.30 -20.32 -11.22
N PRO A 56 -5.14 -21.66 -11.31
CA PRO A 56 -5.79 -22.61 -10.42
C PRO A 56 -5.18 -22.54 -9.02
N VAL A 57 -6.02 -22.80 -8.01
CA VAL A 57 -5.62 -23.01 -6.62
C VAL A 57 -4.68 -24.22 -6.54
N PRO A 58 -3.43 -24.10 -6.04
CA PRO A 58 -2.69 -25.27 -5.66
C PRO A 58 -3.19 -25.77 -4.30
N ALA A 59 -3.44 -27.07 -4.25
CA ALA A 59 -3.82 -27.80 -3.05
C ALA A 59 -2.75 -27.73 -1.95
N LEU A 60 -3.22 -27.89 -0.72
CA LEU A 60 -2.48 -27.98 0.53
C LEU A 60 -1.31 -28.98 0.49
N SER A 61 -0.08 -28.52 0.20
CA SER A 61 1.13 -29.32 0.45
C SER A 61 2.33 -28.56 1.01
N THR A 62 2.20 -27.29 1.42
CA THR A 62 3.34 -26.50 1.94
C THR A 62 3.23 -26.20 3.44
N ILE A 63 3.13 -27.24 4.27
CA ILE A 63 3.38 -27.14 5.73
C ILE A 63 4.48 -28.13 6.20
N ALA A 64 5.03 -28.99 5.34
CA ALA A 64 6.12 -29.88 5.72
C ALA A 64 7.31 -29.73 4.78
N ALA A 65 8.26 -28.83 5.12
CA ALA A 65 9.69 -28.94 4.81
C ALA A 65 10.41 -27.61 5.12
N VAL A 66 10.92 -27.46 6.35
CA VAL A 66 12.28 -26.96 6.64
C VAL A 66 12.65 -27.48 8.03
N VAL A 67 13.14 -28.70 8.10
CA VAL A 67 14.08 -29.15 9.14
C VAL A 67 15.23 -29.76 8.33
N GLU A 68 16.23 -28.94 8.00
CA GLU A 68 17.49 -29.45 7.46
C GLU A 68 18.25 -30.11 8.61
N GLU A 69 18.56 -31.40 8.47
CA GLU A 69 19.63 -32.04 9.23
C GLU A 69 20.94 -31.35 8.86
N ARG A 70 21.46 -30.50 9.76
CA ARG A 70 22.83 -30.00 9.69
C ARG A 70 23.78 -30.99 10.36
N ASP A 71 24.87 -31.27 9.65
CA ASP A 71 26.06 -31.97 10.11
C ASP A 71 26.70 -31.20 11.30
N PRO A 72 26.85 -31.81 12.50
CA PRO A 72 27.20 -31.11 13.74
C PRO A 72 28.69 -30.74 13.87
N GLY A 73 29.41 -30.54 12.77
CA GLY A 73 30.86 -30.55 12.80
C GLY A 73 31.56 -29.66 11.79
N GLN A 74 31.27 -28.36 11.76
CA GLN A 74 32.22 -27.28 11.44
C GLN A 74 31.50 -25.93 11.23
N GLY A 75 31.68 -24.97 12.15
CA GLY A 75 31.46 -23.54 11.84
C GLY A 75 30.69 -22.66 12.84
N ASP A 76 30.34 -23.14 14.04
CA ASP A 76 29.34 -22.44 14.88
C ASP A 76 29.82 -21.21 15.67
N ALA A 77 31.12 -21.01 15.88
CA ALA A 77 31.57 -19.90 16.74
C ALA A 77 31.42 -18.51 16.07
N ALA A 78 31.70 -18.40 14.78
CA ALA A 78 31.68 -17.11 14.07
C ALA A 78 30.29 -16.70 13.54
N MET A 79 29.35 -17.65 13.49
CA MET A 79 27.96 -17.42 13.06
C MET A 79 27.07 -17.09 14.25
N GLY A 80 27.29 -17.73 15.41
CA GLY A 80 26.61 -17.41 16.67
C GLY A 80 26.83 -15.96 17.10
N GLU A 81 28.06 -15.46 17.00
CA GLU A 81 28.40 -14.07 17.34
C GLU A 81 27.69 -13.05 16.42
N ARG A 82 27.56 -13.32 15.11
CA ARG A 82 26.82 -12.43 14.18
C ARG A 82 25.30 -12.49 14.36
N VAL A 83 24.76 -13.64 14.76
CA VAL A 83 23.33 -13.81 15.04
C VAL A 83 22.95 -13.13 16.34
N ASP A 84 23.78 -13.20 17.38
CA ASP A 84 23.56 -12.48 18.63
C ASP A 84 23.75 -10.96 18.48
N GLU A 85 24.71 -10.50 17.65
CA GLU A 85 24.85 -9.07 17.31
C GLU A 85 23.66 -8.53 16.49
N ALA A 86 23.11 -9.33 15.56
CA ALA A 86 21.89 -8.98 14.83
C ALA A 86 20.63 -9.02 15.72
N ARG A 87 20.59 -9.95 16.69
CA ARG A 87 19.52 -10.07 17.69
C ARG A 87 19.50 -8.88 18.65
N ASP A 88 20.67 -8.41 19.07
CA ASP A 88 20.78 -7.17 19.84
C ASP A 88 20.38 -5.95 18.99
N ARG A 89 20.76 -5.87 17.71
CA ARG A 89 20.31 -4.79 16.82
C ARG A 89 18.79 -4.77 16.60
N LEU A 90 18.13 -5.93 16.63
CA LEU A 90 16.67 -6.04 16.50
C LEU A 90 15.91 -5.67 17.78
N HIS A 91 16.48 -5.95 18.96
CA HIS A 91 15.95 -5.46 20.23
C HIS A 91 16.26 -3.98 20.50
N HIS A 92 17.27 -3.42 19.84
CA HIS A 92 17.68 -2.02 19.96
C HIS A 92 17.25 -1.14 18.76
N SER A 93 16.50 -1.68 17.79
CA SER A 93 15.87 -0.83 16.79
C SER A 93 14.79 0.01 17.50
N PRO A 94 14.89 1.34 17.49
CA PRO A 94 13.95 2.24 18.17
C PRO A 94 12.54 2.24 17.56
N TYR A 95 12.29 1.33 16.61
CA TYR A 95 11.07 1.21 15.83
C TYR A 95 10.58 -0.23 15.89
N VAL A 96 10.01 -0.62 17.02
CA VAL A 96 9.39 -1.94 17.15
C VAL A 96 8.04 -1.89 16.42
N CYS A 97 7.99 -2.44 15.20
CA CYS A 97 6.72 -2.76 14.54
C CYS A 97 5.81 -3.49 15.52
N GLU A 98 4.50 -3.21 15.45
CA GLU A 98 3.54 -3.96 16.26
C GLU A 98 3.73 -5.46 16.06
N GLN A 99 3.62 -6.20 17.15
CA GLN A 99 3.78 -7.64 17.13
C GLN A 99 2.59 -8.29 16.44
N PHE A 100 2.84 -9.43 15.82
CA PHE A 100 1.82 -10.29 15.26
C PHE A 100 1.78 -11.59 16.04
N GLU A 101 0.61 -12.23 16.04
CA GLU A 101 0.41 -13.59 16.52
C GLU A 101 -0.33 -14.33 15.41
N MET A 102 0.18 -15.48 14.98
CA MET A 102 -0.53 -16.37 14.05
C MET A 102 -1.29 -17.39 14.89
N ARG A 103 -2.61 -17.44 14.77
CA ARG A 103 -3.44 -18.45 15.44
C ARG A 103 -3.81 -19.54 14.45
N VAL A 104 -3.39 -20.76 14.72
CA VAL A 104 -3.78 -21.95 13.96
C VAL A 104 -5.03 -22.53 14.61
N ARG A 105 -6.10 -22.66 13.83
CA ARG A 105 -7.36 -23.26 14.26
C ARG A 105 -7.28 -24.79 14.21
N ASP A 106 -8.22 -25.47 14.86
CA ASP A 106 -8.34 -26.94 14.82
C ASP A 106 -8.44 -27.51 13.39
N ASP A 107 -8.97 -26.73 12.44
CA ASP A 107 -9.06 -27.08 11.02
C ASP A 107 -7.76 -26.86 10.23
N GLY A 108 -6.66 -26.51 10.91
CA GLY A 108 -5.36 -26.20 10.32
C GLY A 108 -5.26 -24.82 9.69
N ARG A 109 -6.34 -24.02 9.63
CA ARG A 109 -6.28 -22.68 9.04
C ARG A 109 -5.58 -21.70 9.98
N ALA A 110 -4.54 -21.06 9.47
CA ALA A 110 -3.86 -19.96 10.13
C ALA A 110 -4.65 -18.66 9.98
N ARG A 111 -4.63 -17.83 11.02
CA ARG A 111 -5.13 -16.45 10.98
C ARG A 111 -4.14 -15.54 11.68
N HIS A 112 -3.66 -14.53 10.97
CA HIS A 112 -2.84 -13.50 11.59
C HIS A 112 -3.68 -12.55 12.43
N LYS A 113 -3.19 -12.26 13.63
CA LYS A 113 -3.74 -11.30 14.56
C LYS A 113 -2.65 -10.29 14.90
N ARG A 114 -2.89 -9.05 14.52
CA ARG A 114 -2.09 -7.91 14.95
C ARG A 114 -2.31 -7.65 16.45
N LEU A 115 -1.24 -7.60 17.23
CA LEU A 115 -1.28 -7.27 18.66
C LEU A 115 -1.28 -5.75 18.80
N ARG A 116 -2.49 -5.20 18.87
CA ARG A 116 -2.73 -3.75 18.92
C ARG A 116 -2.42 -3.20 20.30
N ARG A 117 -1.73 -2.07 20.34
CA ARG A 117 -1.64 -1.25 21.56
C ARG A 117 -3.01 -0.64 21.89
N SER A 118 -3.27 -0.35 23.15
CA SER A 118 -4.47 0.39 23.55
C SER A 118 -4.30 1.88 23.23
N TRP A 119 -5.30 2.46 22.55
CA TRP A 119 -5.34 3.87 22.16
C TRP A 119 -6.47 4.58 22.88
N THR A 120 -6.13 5.59 23.66
CA THR A 120 -7.10 6.44 24.35
C THR A 120 -7.65 7.52 23.41
N GLU A 121 -8.73 8.20 23.81
CA GLU A 121 -9.21 9.38 23.07
C GLU A 121 -8.14 10.48 23.00
N THR A 122 -7.37 10.67 24.07
CA THR A 122 -6.24 11.60 24.11
C THR A 122 -5.19 11.24 23.05
N ASP A 123 -4.87 9.96 22.88
CA ASP A 123 -3.91 9.52 21.86
C ASP A 123 -4.42 9.75 20.44
N ARG A 124 -5.73 9.53 20.21
CA ARG A 124 -6.37 9.81 18.91
C ARG A 124 -6.35 11.30 18.59
N GLN A 125 -6.65 12.16 19.55
CA GLN A 125 -6.61 13.62 19.36
C GLN A 125 -5.17 14.11 19.15
N ARG A 126 -4.20 13.58 19.89
CA ARG A 126 -2.76 13.86 19.66
C ARG A 126 -2.35 13.45 18.25
N PHE A 127 -2.67 12.23 17.81
CA PHE A 127 -2.31 11.76 16.48
C PHE A 127 -2.98 12.60 15.38
N ARG A 128 -4.25 12.98 15.56
CA ARG A 128 -4.91 13.93 14.66
C ARG A 128 -4.15 15.26 14.56
N LYS A 129 -3.76 15.85 15.69
CA LYS A 129 -2.96 17.10 15.71
C LYS A 129 -1.61 16.92 15.03
N LEU A 130 -0.97 15.77 15.21
CA LEU A 130 0.28 15.43 14.52
C LEU A 130 0.08 15.39 12.99
N VAL A 131 -1.00 14.77 12.52
CA VAL A 131 -1.35 14.76 11.08
C VAL A 131 -1.56 16.19 10.56
N GLU A 132 -2.31 17.01 11.29
CA GLU A 132 -2.56 18.40 10.92
C GLU A 132 -1.26 19.24 10.92
N MET A 133 -0.36 19.02 11.88
CA MET A 133 0.96 19.67 11.96
C MET A 133 1.83 19.30 10.76
N VAL A 134 2.04 18.00 10.50
CA VAL A 134 2.88 17.54 9.38
C VAL A 134 2.31 18.03 8.05
N ALA A 135 1.00 17.95 7.86
CA ALA A 135 0.35 18.46 6.64
C ALA A 135 0.61 19.96 6.44
N LYS A 136 0.48 20.76 7.51
CA LYS A 136 0.75 22.20 7.48
C LYS A 136 2.21 22.51 7.16
N GLU A 137 3.17 21.84 7.81
CA GLU A 137 4.60 22.02 7.55
C GLU A 137 4.97 21.64 6.11
N MET A 138 4.33 20.61 5.56
CA MET A 138 4.47 20.25 4.14
C MET A 138 3.71 21.19 3.18
N GLY A 139 2.87 22.09 3.67
CA GLY A 139 2.05 22.98 2.83
C GLY A 139 0.78 22.35 2.23
N ALA A 140 0.37 21.17 2.72
CA ALA A 140 -0.90 20.56 2.39
C ALA A 140 -2.04 21.09 3.27
N ASP A 141 -3.29 21.01 2.80
CA ASP A 141 -4.47 21.35 3.60
C ASP A 141 -4.60 20.36 4.76
N PRO A 142 -4.40 20.80 6.01
CA PRO A 142 -4.42 19.91 7.17
C PRO A 142 -5.79 19.25 7.37
N LYS A 143 -6.88 19.90 6.96
CA LYS A 143 -8.22 19.33 7.10
C LYS A 143 -8.44 18.18 6.13
N LEU A 144 -7.88 18.28 4.91
CA LEU A 144 -7.96 17.23 3.91
C LEU A 144 -7.19 15.98 4.36
N VAL A 145 -5.94 16.16 4.81
CA VAL A 145 -5.09 15.04 5.26
C VAL A 145 -5.67 14.42 6.53
N ALA A 146 -6.18 15.22 7.48
CA ALA A 146 -6.87 14.70 8.66
C ALA A 146 -8.15 13.93 8.31
N LEU A 147 -8.95 14.41 7.34
CA LEU A 147 -10.14 13.68 6.89
C LEU A 147 -9.78 12.31 6.29
N TRP A 148 -8.67 12.24 5.56
CA TRP A 148 -8.18 10.97 5.04
C TRP A 148 -7.69 10.05 6.17
N ALA A 149 -6.87 10.56 7.09
CA ALA A 149 -6.41 9.83 8.28
C ALA A 149 -7.58 9.24 9.09
N LEU A 150 -8.67 9.99 9.25
CA LEU A 150 -9.91 9.52 9.88
C LEU A 150 -10.54 8.35 9.13
N ARG A 151 -10.54 8.40 7.80
CA ARG A 151 -11.14 7.34 6.98
C ARG A 151 -10.35 6.04 7.08
N GLU A 152 -9.03 6.11 6.97
CA GLU A 152 -8.20 4.89 6.95
C GLU A 152 -8.13 4.23 8.32
N SER A 153 -8.07 5.04 9.39
CA SER A 153 -7.64 4.53 10.69
C SER A 153 -8.45 5.05 11.88
N THR A 154 -9.43 5.94 11.65
CA THR A 154 -10.14 6.66 12.73
C THR A 154 -9.17 7.36 13.70
N TYR A 155 -8.06 7.88 13.18
CA TYR A 155 -6.94 8.42 13.98
C TYR A 155 -6.33 7.45 14.98
N ASN A 156 -6.64 6.16 14.86
CA ASN A 156 -5.96 5.09 15.55
C ASN A 156 -5.01 4.45 14.53
N PRO A 157 -3.72 4.86 14.49
CA PRO A 157 -2.77 4.42 13.47
C PRO A 157 -2.70 2.89 13.32
N TYR A 158 -3.09 2.16 14.36
CA TYR A 158 -3.02 0.71 14.47
C TYR A 158 -4.38 -0.01 14.39
N ALA A 159 -5.48 0.73 14.13
CA ALA A 159 -6.83 0.16 14.03
C ALA A 159 -7.06 -0.67 12.76
N ILE A 160 -6.18 -0.58 11.77
CA ILE A 160 -6.39 -1.27 10.50
C ILE A 160 -6.30 -2.78 10.73
N HIS A 161 -7.33 -3.46 10.23
CA HIS A 161 -7.34 -4.92 10.18
C HIS A 161 -6.36 -5.33 9.10
N VAL A 162 -5.30 -6.03 9.50
CA VAL A 162 -4.41 -6.71 8.56
C VAL A 162 -5.00 -8.12 8.41
N LEU A 163 -5.50 -8.42 7.22
CA LEU A 163 -6.05 -9.72 6.87
C LEU A 163 -4.96 -10.57 6.20
N ASP A 164 -5.13 -11.89 6.21
CA ASP A 164 -4.16 -12.80 5.55
C ASP A 164 -3.95 -12.46 4.04
N PRO A 165 -4.98 -12.05 3.27
CA PRO A 165 -4.77 -11.56 1.90
C PRO A 165 -3.88 -10.31 1.80
N ASP A 166 -3.89 -9.43 2.81
CA ASP A 166 -3.03 -8.23 2.81
C ASP A 166 -1.56 -8.62 3.03
N LEU A 167 -1.31 -9.61 3.88
CA LEU A 167 0.02 -10.16 4.16
C LEU A 167 0.57 -10.92 2.96
N GLU A 168 -0.26 -11.71 2.30
CA GLU A 168 0.12 -12.42 1.08
C GLU A 168 0.44 -11.44 -0.05
N ALA A 169 -0.43 -10.44 -0.28
CA ALA A 169 -0.20 -9.40 -1.28
C ALA A 169 1.09 -8.60 -1.00
N SER A 170 1.37 -8.29 0.26
CA SER A 170 2.60 -7.60 0.66
C SER A 170 3.84 -8.49 0.45
N SER A 171 3.74 -9.77 0.79
CA SER A 171 4.81 -10.75 0.60
C SER A 171 5.12 -11.01 -0.87
N GLN A 172 4.09 -11.07 -1.73
CA GLN A 172 4.25 -11.14 -3.18
C GLN A 172 4.85 -9.84 -3.74
N SER A 173 4.42 -8.68 -3.22
CA SER A 173 4.99 -7.39 -3.59
C SER A 173 6.47 -7.31 -3.25
N TRP A 174 6.87 -7.73 -2.05
CA TRP A 174 8.27 -7.84 -1.65
C TRP A 174 9.05 -8.78 -2.57
N ARG A 175 8.56 -10.01 -2.83
CA ARG A 175 9.23 -10.96 -3.74
C ARG A 175 9.48 -10.36 -5.13
N ARG A 176 8.54 -9.58 -5.66
CA ARG A 176 8.67 -8.88 -6.95
C ARG A 176 9.73 -7.78 -6.99
N HIS A 177 10.19 -7.27 -5.86
CA HIS A 177 11.24 -6.26 -5.77
C HIS A 177 12.58 -6.85 -5.33
N ARG A 178 12.62 -8.16 -5.05
CA ARG A 178 13.80 -8.83 -4.52
C ARG A 178 14.90 -8.81 -5.55
N TRP A 179 16.09 -8.40 -5.11
CA TRP A 179 17.27 -8.54 -5.92
C TRP A 179 17.58 -10.02 -6.09
N ASP A 180 17.70 -10.41 -7.35
CA ASP A 180 18.04 -11.76 -7.76
C ASP A 180 19.05 -11.62 -8.92
N PRO A 181 20.33 -12.00 -8.68
CA PRO A 181 21.38 -11.83 -9.68
C PRO A 181 21.14 -12.71 -10.92
N GLU A 182 20.63 -13.93 -10.75
CA GLU A 182 20.33 -14.84 -11.86
C GLU A 182 19.23 -14.23 -12.72
N ARG A 183 18.16 -13.74 -12.08
CA ARG A 183 17.08 -13.05 -12.80
C ARG A 183 17.56 -11.78 -13.51
N ALA A 184 18.50 -11.04 -12.93
CA ALA A 184 19.06 -9.86 -13.57
C ALA A 184 19.84 -10.21 -14.84
N GLU A 185 20.62 -11.29 -14.82
CA GLU A 185 21.35 -11.81 -15.99
C GLU A 185 20.39 -12.26 -17.10
N GLU A 186 19.32 -12.99 -16.75
CA GLU A 186 18.26 -13.38 -17.70
C GLU A 186 17.64 -12.16 -18.39
N LEU A 187 17.32 -11.11 -17.63
CA LEU A 187 16.71 -9.89 -18.16
C LEU A 187 17.69 -9.15 -19.10
N HIS A 188 18.98 -9.14 -18.78
CA HIS A 188 20.01 -8.63 -19.67
C HIS A 188 20.11 -9.44 -20.98
N ALA A 189 20.05 -10.77 -20.91
CA ALA A 189 20.06 -11.64 -22.08
C ALA A 189 18.83 -11.39 -22.97
N ILE A 190 17.62 -11.32 -22.39
CA ILE A 190 16.39 -10.99 -23.13
C ILE A 190 16.54 -9.64 -23.84
N MET A 191 17.04 -8.61 -23.14
CA MET A 191 17.23 -7.29 -23.73
C MET A 191 18.22 -7.29 -24.90
N ALA A 192 19.26 -8.13 -24.85
CA ALA A 192 20.23 -8.29 -25.92
C ALA A 192 19.66 -9.05 -27.13
N GLU A 193 18.81 -10.05 -26.89
CA GLU A 193 18.19 -10.88 -27.93
C GLU A 193 17.13 -10.11 -28.74
N VAL A 194 16.15 -9.48 -28.07
CA VAL A 194 14.99 -8.88 -28.79
C VAL A 194 15.25 -7.44 -29.27
N GLY A 195 16.17 -6.73 -28.62
CA GLY A 195 16.53 -5.34 -28.95
C GLY A 195 15.45 -4.29 -28.69
N ALA A 196 15.82 -3.01 -28.70
CA ALA A 196 14.97 -1.90 -28.22
C ALA A 196 13.69 -1.61 -29.05
N ARG A 197 13.55 -2.22 -30.23
CA ARG A 197 12.35 -2.11 -31.08
C ARG A 197 11.23 -3.04 -30.62
N ASP A 198 11.55 -4.07 -29.84
CA ASP A 198 10.58 -5.05 -29.36
C ASP A 198 9.96 -4.62 -28.01
N PRO A 199 8.63 -4.75 -27.80
CA PRO A 199 7.99 -4.46 -26.52
C PRO A 199 8.56 -5.26 -25.33
N GLY A 200 9.05 -6.48 -25.57
CA GLY A 200 9.71 -7.34 -24.60
C GLY A 200 10.97 -6.73 -24.00
N TYR A 201 11.73 -5.94 -24.78
CA TYR A 201 12.89 -5.20 -24.26
C TYR A 201 12.49 -4.25 -23.14
N TRP A 202 11.42 -3.48 -23.35
CA TRP A 202 10.96 -2.48 -22.39
C TRP A 202 10.36 -3.14 -21.14
N LYS A 203 9.71 -4.29 -21.31
CA LYS A 203 9.24 -5.11 -20.18
C LYS A 203 10.42 -5.61 -19.34
N ALA A 204 11.44 -6.18 -19.98
CA ALA A 204 12.63 -6.67 -19.31
C ALA A 204 13.41 -5.54 -18.61
N LYS A 205 13.61 -4.41 -19.30
CA LYS A 205 14.26 -3.22 -18.73
C LYS A 205 13.51 -2.64 -17.53
N ALA A 206 12.17 -2.61 -17.58
CA ALA A 206 11.36 -2.14 -16.45
C ALA A 206 11.47 -3.08 -15.24
N GLU A 207 11.50 -4.39 -15.47
CA GLU A 207 11.73 -5.38 -14.41
C GLU A 207 13.13 -5.29 -13.81
N LEU A 208 14.16 -5.18 -14.64
CA LEU A 208 15.54 -5.02 -14.19
C LEU A 208 15.69 -3.74 -13.35
N SER A 209 15.11 -2.63 -13.80
CA SER A 209 15.11 -1.38 -13.04
C SER A 209 14.38 -1.51 -11.69
N ARG A 210 13.36 -2.36 -11.60
CA ARG A 210 12.60 -2.62 -10.37
C ARG A 210 13.41 -3.42 -9.36
N ILE A 211 14.03 -4.54 -9.76
CA ILE A 211 14.82 -5.39 -8.85
C ILE A 211 16.16 -4.75 -8.48
N SER A 212 16.79 -4.02 -9.40
CA SER A 212 18.08 -3.36 -9.15
C SER A 212 17.97 -2.21 -8.16
N ARG A 213 16.78 -1.60 -8.00
CA ARG A 213 16.55 -0.48 -7.11
C ARG A 213 16.89 -0.81 -5.64
N PHE A 214 16.71 -2.06 -5.24
CA PHE A 214 16.87 -2.51 -3.85
C PHE A 214 18.09 -3.41 -3.64
N LYS A 215 18.92 -3.59 -4.67
CA LYS A 215 20.11 -4.45 -4.65
C LYS A 215 21.00 -4.21 -3.43
N ASP A 216 21.21 -2.94 -3.09
CA ASP A 216 22.11 -2.54 -2.01
C ASP A 216 21.37 -2.19 -0.71
N ASN A 217 20.11 -2.63 -0.54
CA ASN A 217 19.39 -2.41 0.71
C ASN A 217 19.85 -3.45 1.76
N PRO A 218 20.48 -3.03 2.88
CA PRO A 218 21.02 -3.96 3.88
C PRO A 218 19.93 -4.67 4.69
N TYR A 219 18.68 -4.21 4.63
CA TYR A 219 17.55 -4.71 5.40
C TYR A 219 16.62 -5.61 4.57
N TYR A 220 17.03 -6.01 3.36
CA TYR A 220 16.14 -6.69 2.42
C TYR A 220 15.66 -8.06 2.93
N GLU A 221 16.56 -8.78 3.58
CA GLU A 221 16.34 -10.13 4.12
C GLU A 221 15.98 -10.12 5.61
N ASP A 222 15.77 -8.95 6.22
CA ASP A 222 15.45 -8.86 7.64
C ASP A 222 14.13 -9.57 7.96
N ARG A 223 14.18 -10.39 9.01
CA ARG A 223 13.06 -11.23 9.45
C ARG A 223 12.52 -10.80 10.80
N VAL A 224 11.19 -10.80 10.93
CA VAL A 224 10.48 -10.63 12.18
C VAL A 224 10.01 -11.98 12.70
N SER A 225 10.31 -12.27 13.97
CA SER A 225 9.71 -13.41 14.65
C SER A 225 8.34 -13.05 15.23
N PHE A 226 7.43 -14.01 15.25
CA PHE A 226 6.10 -13.88 15.85
C PHE A 226 5.66 -15.19 16.50
N ASP A 227 4.71 -15.08 17.43
CA ASP A 227 4.16 -16.25 18.11
C ASP A 227 3.16 -16.98 17.20
N VAL A 228 3.30 -18.29 17.11
CA VAL A 228 2.34 -19.20 16.48
C VAL A 228 1.60 -19.94 17.58
N VAL A 229 0.32 -19.63 17.76
CA VAL A 229 -0.54 -20.28 18.74
C VAL A 229 -1.26 -21.44 18.06
N LEU A 230 -0.89 -22.66 18.43
CA LEU A 230 -1.51 -23.89 17.96
C LEU A 230 -2.88 -24.12 18.61
N PRO A 231 -3.71 -25.04 18.07
CA PRO A 231 -5.08 -25.22 18.56
C PRO A 231 -5.18 -25.59 20.05
N LYS A 232 -4.18 -26.31 20.57
CA LYS A 232 -4.07 -26.70 21.99
C LYS A 232 -3.51 -25.58 22.89
N GLY A 233 -3.25 -24.39 22.35
CA GLY A 233 -2.66 -23.26 23.07
C GLY A 233 -1.14 -23.30 23.19
N GLU A 234 -0.50 -24.36 22.68
CA GLU A 234 0.96 -24.44 22.52
C GLU A 234 1.46 -23.26 21.67
N ARG A 235 2.62 -22.72 22.04
CA ARG A 235 3.24 -21.58 21.35
C ARG A 235 4.52 -22.02 20.69
N GLU A 236 4.59 -21.82 19.39
CA GLU A 236 5.81 -21.96 18.60
C GLU A 236 6.25 -20.58 18.10
N ARG A 237 7.46 -20.51 17.56
CA ARG A 237 8.01 -19.28 16.99
C ARG A 237 8.03 -19.40 15.47
N GLY A 238 7.32 -18.48 14.81
CA GLY A 238 7.34 -18.31 13.36
C GLY A 238 8.26 -17.16 12.97
N GLU A 239 8.74 -17.17 11.72
CA GLU A 239 9.55 -16.09 11.16
C GLU A 239 9.14 -15.74 9.74
N THR A 240 9.08 -14.44 9.46
CA THR A 240 8.68 -13.92 8.14
C THR A 240 9.45 -12.64 7.82
N SER A 241 9.35 -12.14 6.59
CA SER A 241 10.01 -10.90 6.19
C SER A 241 9.37 -9.68 6.85
N TYR A 242 10.18 -8.75 7.37
CA TYR A 242 9.69 -7.46 7.83
C TYR A 242 8.96 -6.67 6.75
N TRP A 243 9.31 -6.85 5.48
CA TRP A 243 8.64 -6.19 4.36
C TRP A 243 7.18 -6.63 4.21
N GLY A 244 6.86 -7.88 4.56
CA GLY A 244 5.48 -8.36 4.58
C GLY A 244 4.64 -7.81 5.74
N TYR A 245 5.28 -7.44 6.85
CA TYR A 245 4.62 -7.19 8.14
C TYR A 245 4.83 -5.77 8.71
N GLY A 246 5.61 -4.93 8.04
CA GLY A 246 5.96 -3.57 8.48
C GLY A 246 4.82 -2.54 8.39
N TYR A 247 3.64 -2.82 8.94
CA TYR A 247 2.50 -1.92 8.81
C TYR A 247 2.57 -0.70 9.75
N GLY A 248 2.61 0.48 9.15
CA GLY A 248 2.47 1.76 9.84
C GLY A 248 1.04 2.27 9.98
N PRO A 249 0.88 3.53 10.44
CA PRO A 249 -0.36 4.29 10.34
C PRO A 249 -0.98 4.21 8.95
N PHE A 250 -2.32 4.28 8.89
CA PHE A 250 -3.09 4.20 7.64
C PHE A 250 -2.85 2.91 6.84
N GLY A 251 -2.25 1.88 7.45
CA GLY A 251 -2.01 0.60 6.81
C GLY A 251 -0.88 0.68 5.80
N PHE A 252 0.01 1.68 5.94
CA PHE A 252 1.19 1.84 5.10
C PHE A 252 2.08 0.62 5.29
N ASN A 253 2.08 -0.25 4.29
CA ASN A 253 3.05 -1.32 4.17
C ASN A 253 4.24 -0.80 3.35
N PRO A 254 5.48 -1.00 3.81
CA PRO A 254 6.67 -0.50 3.14
C PRO A 254 6.78 -0.96 1.69
N THR A 255 6.32 -2.18 1.37
CA THR A 255 6.39 -2.76 0.01
C THR A 255 5.59 -1.99 -1.02
N TYR A 256 4.49 -1.33 -0.61
CA TYR A 256 3.65 -0.55 -1.52
C TYR A 256 4.21 0.86 -1.78
N PHE A 257 5.06 1.35 -0.88
CA PHE A 257 5.63 2.69 -0.95
C PHE A 257 7.14 2.69 -1.24
N LEU A 258 7.69 1.52 -1.58
CA LEU A 258 9.08 1.31 -2.03
C LEU A 258 9.51 2.29 -3.11
N ALA A 259 8.60 2.65 -4.02
CA ALA A 259 8.90 3.58 -5.11
C ALA A 259 8.90 5.07 -4.69
N THR A 260 8.25 5.41 -3.57
CA THR A 260 8.03 6.79 -3.14
C THR A 260 8.95 7.21 -2.00
N TRP A 261 9.34 6.25 -1.14
CA TRP A 261 10.26 6.48 -0.03
C TRP A 261 11.73 6.27 -0.46
N ASP A 262 12.61 5.88 0.43
CA ASP A 262 14.03 5.61 0.17
C ASP A 262 14.26 4.12 -0.05
N ALA A 263 14.96 3.78 -1.14
CA ALA A 263 15.31 2.41 -1.46
C ALA A 263 16.25 1.75 -0.46
N LYS A 264 16.94 2.55 0.37
CA LYS A 264 17.81 2.10 1.47
C LYS A 264 17.14 2.14 2.84
N ALA A 265 15.88 2.57 2.92
CA ALA A 265 15.17 2.60 4.19
C ALA A 265 14.94 1.18 4.71
N PRO A 266 14.93 0.99 6.03
CA PRO A 266 14.53 -0.26 6.63
C PRO A 266 13.01 -0.49 6.46
N PRO A 267 12.55 -1.76 6.43
CA PRO A 267 11.14 -2.10 6.28
C PRO A 267 10.25 -1.56 7.41
N TRP A 268 10.79 -1.35 8.60
CA TRP A 268 10.06 -0.80 9.76
C TRP A 268 9.95 0.73 9.75
N VAL A 269 10.35 1.44 8.70
CA VAL A 269 10.32 2.92 8.67
C VAL A 269 8.93 3.50 8.93
N PHE A 270 7.86 2.83 8.46
CA PHE A 270 6.48 3.25 8.70
C PHE A 270 5.90 2.75 10.02
N CYS A 271 6.55 1.78 10.65
CA CYS A 271 6.17 1.28 11.96
C CYS A 271 6.53 2.22 13.12
N ASN A 272 7.11 3.39 12.82
CA ASN A 272 7.58 4.28 13.86
C ASN A 272 6.42 4.75 14.76
N ASP A 273 6.66 4.81 16.06
CA ASP A 273 5.60 5.08 17.04
C ASP A 273 5.06 6.51 17.00
N ASP A 274 5.74 7.40 16.28
CA ASP A 274 5.28 8.74 15.98
C ASP A 274 4.38 8.76 14.72
N GLY A 275 4.55 7.84 13.76
CA GLY A 275 3.80 7.79 12.52
C GLY A 275 4.18 8.85 11.48
N ILE A 276 5.21 9.64 11.72
CA ILE A 276 5.60 10.79 10.89
C ILE A 276 5.99 10.36 9.49
N ALA A 277 6.81 9.31 9.34
CA ALA A 277 7.23 8.83 8.03
C ALA A 277 6.02 8.41 7.17
N ALA A 278 5.02 7.76 7.79
CA ALA A 278 3.78 7.40 7.11
C ALA A 278 3.00 8.63 6.67
N ILE A 279 2.86 9.66 7.54
CA ILE A 279 2.15 10.91 7.20
C ILE A 279 2.85 11.70 6.09
N VAL A 280 4.19 11.76 6.11
CA VAL A 280 4.97 12.42 5.05
C VAL A 280 4.78 11.71 3.71
N THR A 281 4.96 10.39 3.70
CA THR A 281 4.76 9.55 2.49
C THR A 281 3.34 9.68 1.95
N ALA A 282 2.37 9.73 2.85
CA ALA A 282 0.97 9.94 2.57
C ALA A 282 0.73 11.26 1.82
N VAL A 283 1.35 12.36 2.23
CA VAL A 283 1.26 13.65 1.51
C VAL A 283 1.94 13.59 0.14
N TRP A 284 3.12 12.95 0.02
CA TRP A 284 3.80 12.80 -1.27
C TRP A 284 3.00 11.94 -2.26
N ALA A 285 2.48 10.81 -1.81
CA ALA A 285 1.59 9.96 -2.60
C ALA A 285 0.37 10.78 -3.08
N ALA A 286 -0.22 11.62 -2.21
CA ALA A 286 -1.34 12.48 -2.57
C ALA A 286 -0.99 13.41 -3.74
N ARG A 287 0.20 14.03 -3.70
CA ARG A 287 0.69 14.96 -4.74
C ARG A 287 0.90 14.23 -6.06
N GLN A 288 1.58 13.09 -6.01
CA GLN A 288 1.81 12.28 -7.20
C GLN A 288 0.48 11.87 -7.85
N HIS A 289 -0.46 11.41 -7.03
CA HIS A 289 -1.81 11.02 -7.46
C HIS A 289 -2.63 12.17 -8.03
N GLN A 290 -2.53 13.36 -7.44
CA GLN A 290 -3.18 14.55 -7.99
C GLN A 290 -2.66 14.86 -9.41
N ARG A 291 -1.34 14.84 -9.60
CA ARG A 291 -0.70 15.07 -10.91
C ARG A 291 -1.10 14.00 -11.93
N GLU A 292 -1.06 12.73 -11.52
CA GLU A 292 -1.47 11.58 -12.33
C GLU A 292 -2.92 11.74 -12.82
N CYS A 293 -3.87 11.92 -11.91
CA CYS A 293 -5.28 12.03 -12.27
C CYS A 293 -5.58 13.29 -13.11
N ALA A 294 -4.87 14.40 -12.86
CA ALA A 294 -4.98 15.59 -13.70
C ALA A 294 -4.50 15.32 -15.13
N SER A 295 -3.34 14.66 -15.29
CA SER A 295 -2.79 14.32 -16.60
C SER A 295 -3.67 13.38 -17.44
N LEU A 296 -4.46 12.54 -16.75
CA LEU A 296 -5.43 11.64 -17.36
C LEU A 296 -6.82 12.27 -17.58
N GLY A 297 -6.99 13.57 -17.30
CA GLY A 297 -8.26 14.28 -17.51
C GLY A 297 -9.34 14.04 -16.45
N PHE A 298 -9.04 13.33 -15.36
CA PHE A 298 -9.99 13.13 -14.25
C PHE A 298 -10.06 14.33 -13.29
N GLY A 299 -9.16 15.30 -13.44
CA GLY A 299 -9.04 16.51 -12.62
C GLY A 299 -8.21 16.31 -11.35
N ASP A 300 -8.18 17.35 -10.51
CA ASP A 300 -7.26 17.48 -9.37
C ASP A 300 -7.98 17.78 -8.03
N SER A 301 -9.29 17.55 -7.99
CA SER A 301 -10.13 17.89 -6.85
C SER A 301 -9.86 17.04 -5.60
N ASN A 302 -10.26 17.55 -4.44
CA ASN A 302 -10.26 16.80 -3.17
C ASN A 302 -10.91 15.41 -3.29
N GLU A 303 -12.02 15.33 -4.03
CA GLU A 303 -12.71 14.06 -4.26
C GLU A 303 -11.90 13.11 -5.14
N VAL A 304 -11.21 13.61 -6.16
CA VAL A 304 -10.33 12.80 -7.04
C VAL A 304 -9.17 12.22 -6.24
N VAL A 305 -8.48 13.06 -5.47
CA VAL A 305 -7.35 12.62 -4.63
C VAL A 305 -7.82 11.56 -3.61
N ASN A 306 -8.94 11.79 -2.91
CA ASN A 306 -9.49 10.80 -1.99
C ASN A 306 -9.87 9.48 -2.69
N ARG A 307 -10.39 9.53 -3.93
CA ARG A 307 -10.70 8.31 -4.70
C ARG A 307 -9.45 7.51 -5.01
N ARG A 308 -8.39 8.16 -5.49
CA ARG A 308 -7.13 7.49 -5.82
C ARG A 308 -6.52 6.77 -4.61
N PHE A 309 -6.62 7.36 -3.42
CA PHE A 309 -6.26 6.69 -2.17
C PHE A 309 -7.14 5.49 -1.81
N SER A 310 -8.39 5.49 -2.28
CA SER A 310 -9.36 4.42 -2.00
C SER A 310 -9.22 3.23 -2.93
N SER A 311 -9.05 3.48 -4.23
CA SER A 311 -9.13 2.47 -5.29
C SER A 311 -7.77 2.10 -5.88
N GLY A 312 -6.73 2.89 -5.64
CA GLY A 312 -5.42 2.65 -6.23
C GLY A 312 -5.31 3.04 -7.72
N HIS A 313 -6.32 3.71 -8.29
CA HIS A 313 -6.28 4.24 -9.67
C HIS A 313 -7.22 5.44 -9.86
N CYS A 314 -7.01 6.21 -10.94
CA CYS A 314 -7.86 7.36 -11.26
C CYS A 314 -9.12 6.90 -12.00
N GLU A 315 -10.29 7.19 -11.43
CA GLU A 315 -11.58 6.79 -12.01
C GLU A 315 -12.60 7.95 -12.04
N LEU A 316 -13.53 7.87 -13.00
CA LEU A 316 -14.75 8.66 -13.05
C LEU A 316 -15.76 8.13 -12.00
N ARG A 317 -16.03 8.95 -10.98
CA ARG A 317 -17.11 8.84 -9.96
C ARG A 317 -17.76 7.45 -9.76
N PRO A 318 -17.25 6.58 -8.87
CA PRO A 318 -18.03 5.45 -8.36
C PRO A 318 -19.08 5.92 -7.33
N GLY A 319 -20.19 5.18 -7.19
CA GLY A 319 -21.34 5.50 -6.32
C GLY A 319 -21.03 5.67 -4.81
N ARG A 320 -19.83 5.29 -4.35
CA ARG A 320 -19.43 5.38 -2.92
C ARG A 320 -18.85 6.73 -2.49
N ALA A 321 -18.74 7.72 -3.38
CA ALA A 321 -18.19 9.04 -3.04
C ALA A 321 -19.08 9.88 -2.09
N HIS A 322 -20.33 9.50 -1.85
CA HIS A 322 -21.26 10.25 -1.02
C HIS A 322 -20.80 10.40 0.44
N LEU A 323 -20.17 9.36 1.02
CA LEU A 323 -19.64 9.40 2.39
C LEU A 323 -18.52 10.42 2.53
N PHE A 324 -17.61 10.45 1.56
CA PHE A 324 -16.55 11.46 1.52
C PHE A 324 -17.15 12.86 1.44
N ARG A 325 -18.07 13.11 0.50
CA ARG A 325 -18.73 14.43 0.36
C ARG A 325 -19.40 14.88 1.66
N LYS A 326 -20.12 13.98 2.34
CA LYS A 326 -20.75 14.26 3.65
C LYS A 326 -19.71 14.69 4.69
N ARG A 327 -18.64 13.91 4.86
CA ARG A 327 -17.59 14.18 5.86
C ARG A 327 -16.74 15.40 5.53
N ALA A 328 -16.50 15.67 4.24
CA ALA A 328 -15.79 16.83 3.73
C ALA A 328 -16.59 18.12 4.01
N ARG A 329 -17.88 18.14 3.66
CA ARG A 329 -18.77 19.28 3.95
C ARG A 329 -18.86 19.57 5.44
N ALA A 330 -18.97 18.52 6.28
CA ALA A 330 -18.95 18.67 7.74
C ALA A 330 -17.64 19.27 8.30
N ARG A 331 -16.58 19.34 7.49
CA ARG A 331 -15.27 19.94 7.83
C ARG A 331 -14.97 21.21 7.03
N ASN A 332 -15.97 21.77 6.34
CA ASN A 332 -15.82 22.92 5.45
C ASN A 332 -14.81 22.68 4.31
N ILE A 333 -14.70 21.45 3.84
CA ILE A 333 -13.92 21.09 2.65
C ILE A 333 -14.89 20.97 1.47
N ASN A 334 -14.65 21.73 0.41
CA ASN A 334 -15.38 21.56 -0.84
C ASN A 334 -14.83 20.35 -1.62
N PRO A 335 -15.61 19.26 -1.81
CA PRO A 335 -15.13 18.07 -2.52
C PRO A 335 -14.70 18.35 -3.96
N ARG A 336 -15.28 19.38 -4.60
CA ARG A 336 -15.03 19.74 -6.00
C ARG A 336 -13.90 20.76 -6.16
N ALA A 337 -13.44 21.39 -5.09
CA ALA A 337 -12.30 22.30 -5.18
C ALA A 337 -11.02 21.51 -5.45
N THR A 338 -10.10 22.12 -6.20
CA THR A 338 -8.73 21.64 -6.38
C THR A 338 -8.11 21.33 -5.02
N ALA A 339 -7.50 20.14 -4.91
CA ALA A 339 -6.83 19.73 -3.69
C ALA A 339 -5.60 20.61 -3.44
N LYS A 340 -5.51 21.21 -2.26
CA LYS A 340 -4.34 21.99 -1.86
C LYS A 340 -3.37 21.06 -1.15
N LEU A 341 -2.41 20.51 -1.88
CA LEU A 341 -1.40 19.60 -1.32
C LEU A 341 -0.02 20.24 -1.19
N GLY A 342 0.08 21.51 -1.59
CA GLY A 342 1.32 22.29 -1.60
C GLY A 342 2.31 21.79 -2.66
N ASP A 343 3.15 22.70 -3.10
CA ASP A 343 4.41 22.45 -3.83
C ASP A 343 5.63 22.57 -2.91
N ARG A 344 5.40 22.99 -1.65
CA ARG A 344 6.45 23.38 -0.72
C ARG A 344 7.33 22.21 -0.29
N TRP A 345 8.55 22.62 0.04
CA TRP A 345 9.60 21.84 0.66
C TRP A 345 9.04 20.98 1.79
N PRO A 346 9.43 19.70 1.85
CA PRO A 346 10.41 19.09 0.97
C PRO A 346 9.76 18.52 -0.30
N MET A 347 10.40 18.77 -1.45
CA MET A 347 10.11 18.06 -2.71
C MET A 347 10.50 16.59 -2.58
N ASP A 348 9.98 15.73 -3.45
CA ASP A 348 10.30 14.28 -3.54
C ASP A 348 11.82 13.98 -3.64
N SER A 349 12.65 15.00 -3.88
CA SER A 349 14.12 14.96 -3.99
C SER A 349 14.90 15.31 -2.71
N SER A 350 14.22 15.62 -1.60
CA SER A 350 14.87 16.06 -0.36
C SER A 350 15.33 14.85 0.46
N ASP A 351 16.35 15.02 1.31
CA ASP A 351 16.78 13.95 2.23
C ASP A 351 15.63 13.55 3.15
N ARG A 352 15.02 12.39 2.86
CA ARG A 352 13.83 11.88 3.55
C ARG A 352 14.05 11.74 5.05
N ARG A 353 15.27 11.41 5.47
CA ARG A 353 15.63 11.27 6.88
C ARG A 353 15.64 12.63 7.57
N ALA A 354 16.24 13.64 6.95
CA ALA A 354 16.28 15.00 7.49
C ALA A 354 14.87 15.58 7.69
N ILE A 355 13.95 15.27 6.78
CA ILE A 355 12.55 15.70 6.86
C ILE A 355 11.84 15.07 8.05
N VAL A 356 11.96 13.74 8.19
CA VAL A 356 11.34 13.03 9.31
C VAL A 356 11.89 13.54 10.62
N GLU A 357 13.20 13.82 10.70
CA GLU A 357 13.83 14.34 11.90
C GLU A 357 13.39 15.77 12.22
N HIS A 358 13.26 16.63 11.20
CA HIS A 358 12.69 17.96 11.36
C HIS A 358 11.25 17.89 11.91
N MET A 359 10.40 17.08 11.28
CA MET A 359 9.01 16.89 11.71
C MET A 359 8.93 16.30 13.13
N ARG A 360 9.86 15.40 13.49
CA ARG A 360 9.96 14.84 14.84
C ARG A 360 10.32 15.90 15.86
N THR A 361 11.31 16.74 15.57
CA THR A 361 11.70 17.87 16.42
C THR A 361 10.52 18.82 16.66
N ARG A 362 9.78 19.16 15.60
CA ARG A 362 8.57 19.99 15.69
C ARG A 362 7.48 19.31 16.53
N ALA A 363 7.25 18.02 16.30
CA ALA A 363 6.27 17.24 17.06
C ALA A 363 6.65 17.12 18.54
N GLU A 364 7.93 17.01 18.88
CA GLU A 364 8.41 17.00 20.26
C GLU A 364 8.11 18.34 20.95
N ALA A 365 8.44 19.46 20.29
CA ALA A 365 8.18 20.81 20.80
C ALA A 365 6.70 21.10 21.04
N GLU A 366 5.80 20.53 20.23
CA GLU A 366 4.35 20.68 20.37
C GLU A 366 3.71 19.62 21.29
N GLY A 367 4.51 18.73 21.90
CA GLY A 367 4.02 17.66 22.77
C GLY A 367 3.19 16.61 22.02
N LEU A 368 3.43 16.45 20.72
CA LEU A 368 2.68 15.59 19.82
C LEU A 368 3.30 14.20 19.63
N LEU A 369 4.48 13.92 20.18
CA LEU A 369 5.04 12.56 20.16
C LEU A 369 4.23 11.61 21.06
N SER A 370 4.07 10.36 20.63
CA SER A 370 3.42 9.34 21.45
C SER A 370 4.27 9.05 22.70
N ARG A 371 3.64 8.53 23.76
CA ARG A 371 4.38 8.06 24.95
C ARG A 371 5.43 7.00 24.58
N HIS A 372 5.13 6.18 23.56
CA HIS A 372 6.00 5.12 23.09
C HIS A 372 7.20 5.70 22.34
N ALA A 373 6.96 6.63 21.41
CA ALA A 373 8.03 7.33 20.68
C ALA A 373 8.97 8.09 21.63
N ARG A 374 8.44 8.70 22.71
CA ARG A 374 9.27 9.36 23.72
C ARG A 374 10.11 8.38 24.54
N ALA A 375 9.56 7.21 24.89
CA ALA A 375 10.29 6.17 25.61
C ALA A 375 11.44 5.61 24.76
N ASP A 376 11.21 5.39 23.46
CA ASP A 376 12.24 4.91 22.55
C ASP A 376 13.34 5.97 22.31
N ALA A 377 12.97 7.24 22.19
CA ALA A 377 13.93 8.34 22.07
C ALA A 377 14.81 8.48 23.33
N ALA A 378 14.27 8.22 24.52
CA ALA A 378 15.04 8.24 25.76
C ALA A 378 16.04 7.08 25.84
N ARG A 379 15.65 5.88 25.38
CA ARG A 379 16.53 4.70 25.34
C ARG A 379 17.72 4.85 24.41
N LEU A 380 17.59 5.61 23.33
CA LEU A 380 18.67 5.86 22.37
C LEU A 380 19.71 6.88 22.85
N ARG A 381 19.41 7.65 23.89
CA ARG A 381 20.33 8.67 24.45
C ARG A 381 21.21 8.13 25.58
N HIS A 382 20.97 6.89 25.99
CA HIS A 382 21.71 6.16 27.03
C HIS A 382 22.32 4.90 26.40
#